data_AF-A0A9D9IY38-F1
#
_entry.id   AF-A0A9D9IY38-F1
#
_cell.length_a   1.000
_cell.length_b   1.000
_cell.length_c   1.000
_cell.angle_alpha   90.00
_cell.angle_beta   90.00
_cell.angle_gamma   90.00
#
_symmetry.space_group_name_H-M   'P 1'
#
loop_
_entity.id
_entity.type
_entity.pdbx_description
1 polymer ?
#
loop_
_entity_poly.entity_id
_entity_poly.type
_entity_poly.pdbx_seq_one_letter_code
_entity_poly.pdbx_strand_id
1 'polypeptide(L)'
;MDSGAGGIVVEGLSDDHWTYFSFSESRVVGTSEFGSAEEDALWAGRGDWDIAICGEFLRTNSGTSGVGNGGIQRNTLTDFYNLTEAPADGYLEDVDDIVVAR
;
A
#
# COMPACT_ATOMS: atom_id res chain seq x y z
N MET A 1 -19.13 21.56 10.55
CA MET A 1 -19.76 20.73 9.51
C MET A 1 -18.63 19.95 8.89
N ASP A 2 -18.59 18.65 9.15
CA ASP A 2 -17.61 17.72 8.58
C ASP A 2 -17.96 17.53 7.09
N SER A 3 -16.99 17.78 6.22
CA SER A 3 -17.14 17.87 4.77
C SER A 3 -17.06 16.52 4.05
N GLY A 4 -17.12 15.40 4.76
CA GLY A 4 -17.18 14.08 4.13
C GLY A 4 -15.86 13.60 3.51
N ALA A 5 -14.72 14.14 3.93
CA ALA A 5 -13.40 13.66 3.53
C ALA A 5 -12.61 13.25 4.78
N GLY A 6 -13.05 12.16 5.44
CA GLY A 6 -12.33 11.59 6.57
C GLY A 6 -11.04 10.92 6.08
N GLY A 7 -9.89 11.49 6.43
CA GLY A 7 -8.61 10.82 6.22
C GLY A 7 -8.46 9.62 7.14
N ILE A 8 -7.70 8.61 6.70
CA ILE A 8 -7.27 7.50 7.56
C ILE A 8 -5.94 7.91 8.20
N VAL A 9 -5.85 7.80 9.52
CA VAL A 9 -4.59 7.95 10.26
C VAL A 9 -4.08 6.56 10.62
N VAL A 10 -2.88 6.22 10.15
CA VAL A 10 -2.18 4.99 10.52
C VAL A 10 -1.09 5.37 11.52
N GLU A 11 -1.20 4.86 12.73
CA GLU A 11 -0.21 5.06 13.79
C GLU A 11 0.82 3.92 13.82
N GLY A 12 1.95 4.16 14.49
CA GLY A 12 2.97 3.12 14.73
C GLY A 12 3.87 2.82 13.52
N LEU A 13 3.93 3.73 12.55
CA LEU A 13 4.88 3.63 11.44
C LEU A 13 6.32 3.68 11.94
N SER A 14 7.17 2.89 11.31
CA SER A 14 8.60 2.80 11.62
C SER A 14 9.42 2.54 10.36
N ASP A 15 10.73 2.78 10.44
CA ASP A 15 11.70 2.53 9.36
C ASP A 15 12.28 1.11 9.43
N ASP A 16 12.02 0.37 10.51
CA ASP A 16 12.54 -0.98 10.78
C ASP A 16 11.50 -2.10 10.63
N HIS A 17 10.21 -1.75 10.48
CA HIS A 17 9.13 -2.70 10.29
C HIS A 17 8.13 -2.18 9.26
N TRP A 18 7.65 -3.10 8.44
CA TRP A 18 6.46 -2.87 7.67
C TRP A 18 5.21 -2.89 8.54
N THR A 19 4.30 -1.93 8.30
CA THR A 19 2.95 -1.90 8.87
C THR A 19 1.92 -2.16 7.78
N TYR A 20 1.18 -3.26 7.89
CA TYR A 20 0.21 -3.70 6.89
C TYR A 20 -1.19 -3.19 7.24
N PHE A 21 -1.88 -2.60 6.27
CA PHE A 21 -3.21 -2.01 6.42
C PHE A 21 -4.23 -2.66 5.48
N SER A 22 -5.44 -2.87 5.98
CA SER A 22 -6.60 -3.28 5.18
C SER A 22 -7.59 -2.13 5.05
N PHE A 23 -7.92 -1.76 3.81
CA PHE A 23 -8.96 -0.77 3.51
C PHE A 23 -10.35 -1.27 3.84
N SER A 24 -10.64 -2.54 3.53
CA SER A 24 -11.96 -3.12 3.80
C SER A 24 -12.26 -3.22 5.29
N GLU A 25 -11.24 -3.51 6.11
CA GLU A 25 -11.37 -3.53 7.57
C GLU A 25 -11.06 -2.19 8.24
N SER A 26 -10.51 -1.24 7.48
CA SER A 26 -10.07 0.09 7.96
C SER A 26 -9.15 0.02 9.19
N ARG A 27 -8.21 -0.93 9.20
CA ARG A 27 -7.27 -1.13 10.32
C ARG A 27 -5.93 -1.73 9.91
N VAL A 28 -4.95 -1.59 10.80
CA VAL A 28 -3.70 -2.36 10.74
C VAL A 28 -3.98 -3.83 11.02
N VAL A 29 -3.46 -4.71 10.17
CA VAL A 29 -3.64 -6.17 10.24
C VAL A 29 -2.38 -6.92 10.65
N GLY A 30 -1.26 -6.21 10.81
CA GLY A 30 -0.03 -6.72 11.42
C GLY A 30 1.21 -5.97 10.97
N THR A 31 2.36 -6.50 11.37
CA THR A 31 3.70 -5.96 11.05
C THR A 31 4.65 -7.08 10.64
N SER A 32 5.75 -6.72 9.98
CA SER A 32 6.92 -7.59 9.75
C SER A 32 8.20 -6.79 9.83
N GLU A 33 9.31 -7.43 10.17
CA GLU A 33 10.63 -6.82 10.17
C GLU A 33 11.08 -6.51 8.75
N PHE A 34 11.68 -5.34 8.58
CA PHE A 34 12.17 -4.87 7.29
C PHE A 34 13.36 -5.73 6.80
N GLY A 35 13.26 -6.26 5.58
CA GLY A 35 14.30 -7.08 4.96
C GLY A 35 14.32 -8.55 5.40
N SER A 36 13.31 -9.01 6.12
CA SER A 36 13.15 -10.42 6.50
C SER A 36 12.50 -11.22 5.37
N ALA A 37 13.31 -11.95 4.59
CA ALA A 37 12.82 -12.77 3.48
C ALA A 37 11.78 -13.83 3.89
N GLU A 38 11.87 -14.36 5.12
CA GLU A 38 10.89 -15.30 5.64
C GLU A 38 9.54 -14.63 5.86
N GLU A 39 9.52 -13.48 6.52
CA GLU A 39 8.27 -12.76 6.79
C GLU A 39 7.68 -12.14 5.52
N ASP A 40 8.52 -11.65 4.62
CA ASP A 40 8.09 -11.16 3.31
C ASP A 40 7.37 -12.27 2.52
N ALA A 41 7.90 -13.50 2.51
CA ALA A 41 7.23 -14.63 1.87
C ALA A 41 5.90 -15.02 2.56
N LEU A 42 5.85 -14.96 3.90
CA LEU A 42 4.62 -15.22 4.66
C LEU A 42 3.53 -14.20 4.33
N TRP A 43 3.88 -12.92 4.27
CA TRP A 43 2.96 -11.84 4.00
C TRP A 43 2.57 -11.74 2.53
N ALA A 44 3.47 -12.08 1.61
CA ALA A 44 3.15 -12.20 0.19
C ALA A 44 2.04 -13.22 -0.06
N GLY A 45 1.98 -14.29 0.74
CA GLY A 45 0.92 -15.31 0.66
C GLY A 45 -0.44 -14.88 1.25
N ARG A 46 -0.56 -13.68 1.83
CA ARG A 46 -1.77 -13.21 2.50
C ARG A 46 -2.62 -12.30 1.62
N GLY A 47 -3.94 -12.45 1.72
CA GLY A 47 -4.93 -11.64 0.98
C GLY A 47 -5.72 -10.67 1.85
N ASP A 48 -5.37 -10.52 3.13
CA ASP A 48 -6.10 -9.70 4.11
C ASP A 48 -5.45 -8.32 4.36
N TRP A 49 -4.53 -7.90 3.50
CA TRP A 49 -3.90 -6.58 3.51
C TRP A 49 -3.90 -5.97 2.10
N ASP A 50 -3.92 -4.65 2.02
CA ASP A 50 -4.00 -3.91 0.76
C ASP A 50 -2.73 -3.10 0.48
N ILE A 51 -2.22 -2.40 1.49
CA ILE A 51 -0.97 -1.65 1.44
C ILE A 51 -0.11 -1.93 2.67
N ALA A 52 1.20 -1.70 2.57
CA ALA A 52 2.03 -1.57 3.76
C ALA A 52 3.06 -0.45 3.63
N ILE A 53 3.43 0.12 4.77
CA ILE A 53 4.33 1.28 4.87
C ILE A 53 5.50 0.94 5.79
N CYS A 54 6.72 1.30 5.39
CA CYS A 54 7.94 1.21 6.19
C CYS A 54 8.78 2.47 5.92
N GLY A 55 8.76 3.44 6.83
CA GLY A 55 9.36 4.76 6.62
C GLY A 55 8.86 5.44 5.35
N GLU A 56 9.76 5.63 4.38
CA GLU A 56 9.46 6.19 3.06
C GLU A 56 9.03 5.15 2.01
N PHE A 57 9.09 3.86 2.34
CA PHE A 57 8.71 2.78 1.44
C PHE A 57 7.21 2.47 1.53
N LEU A 58 6.64 2.17 0.37
CA LEU A 58 5.25 1.76 0.20
C LEU A 58 5.23 0.49 -0.64
N ARG A 59 4.39 -0.46 -0.25
CA ARG A 59 4.06 -1.63 -1.07
C ARG A 59 2.57 -1.81 -1.23
N THR A 60 2.19 -2.48 -2.31
CA THR A 60 0.83 -2.94 -2.54
C THR A 60 0.76 -4.46 -2.49
N ASN A 61 -0.41 -5.01 -2.18
CA ASN A 61 -0.61 -6.45 -2.30
C ASN A 61 -0.75 -6.83 -3.79
N SER A 62 0.39 -6.92 -4.46
CA SER A 62 0.50 -7.22 -5.89
C SER A 62 1.91 -7.72 -6.24
N GLY A 63 2.09 -8.18 -7.47
CA GLY A 63 3.40 -8.45 -8.05
C GLY A 63 4.29 -9.34 -7.18
N THR A 64 5.50 -8.88 -6.86
CA THR A 64 6.42 -9.62 -5.99
C THR A 64 6.12 -9.48 -4.50
N SER A 65 5.36 -8.46 -4.10
CA SER A 65 5.01 -8.17 -2.71
C SER A 65 3.83 -8.98 -2.19
N GLY A 66 2.92 -9.45 -3.05
CA GLY A 66 1.78 -10.26 -2.61
C GLY A 66 0.86 -10.79 -3.70
N VAL A 67 -0.02 -11.71 -3.30
CA VAL A 67 -0.94 -12.47 -4.19
C VAL A 67 -2.22 -11.70 -4.60
N GLY A 68 -2.39 -10.47 -4.12
CA GLY A 68 -3.51 -9.62 -4.48
C GLY A 68 -3.43 -9.05 -5.90
N ASN A 69 -4.48 -8.33 -6.29
CA ASN A 69 -4.54 -7.60 -7.58
C ASN A 69 -4.33 -6.08 -7.37
N GLY A 70 -3.53 -5.70 -6.37
CA GLY A 70 -3.23 -4.31 -6.08
C GLY A 70 -2.36 -3.65 -7.15
N GLY A 71 -2.01 -2.40 -6.92
CA GLY A 71 -1.08 -1.65 -7.76
C GLY A 71 -1.25 -0.15 -7.57
N ILE A 72 -0.29 0.63 -8.06
CA ILE A 72 -0.30 2.09 -7.94
C ILE A 72 -0.15 2.75 -9.29
N GLN A 73 -0.89 3.84 -9.49
CA GLN A 73 -0.69 4.74 -10.61
C GLN A 73 -0.58 6.19 -10.13
N ARG A 74 0.23 6.97 -10.85
CA ARG A 74 0.26 8.42 -10.68
C ARG A 74 -0.72 9.04 -11.66
N ASN A 75 -1.80 9.63 -11.16
CA ASN A 75 -2.67 10.45 -11.99
C ASN A 75 -2.01 11.82 -12.24
N THR A 76 -1.80 12.17 -13.51
CA THR A 76 -1.22 13.45 -13.94
C THR A 76 -2.24 14.37 -14.62
N LEU A 77 -3.48 13.92 -14.79
CA LEU A 77 -4.53 14.64 -15.52
C LEU A 77 -5.36 15.56 -14.64
N THR A 78 -5.58 15.16 -13.38
CA THR A 78 -6.45 15.90 -12.46
C THR A 78 -6.01 15.71 -11.01
N ASP A 79 -6.54 16.55 -10.11
CA ASP A 79 -6.28 16.47 -8.68
C ASP A 79 -7.25 15.50 -7.97
N PHE A 80 -6.99 15.27 -6.68
CA PHE A 80 -7.77 14.37 -5.85
C PHE A 80 -9.27 14.72 -5.79
N TYR A 81 -9.62 16.01 -5.76
CA TYR A 81 -11.02 16.44 -5.64
C TYR A 81 -11.79 16.31 -6.96
N ASN A 82 -11.08 16.36 -8.09
CA ASN A 82 -11.65 16.31 -9.43
C ASN A 82 -11.59 14.92 -10.07
N LEU A 83 -10.88 13.95 -9.46
CA LEU A 83 -10.87 12.56 -9.90
C LEU A 83 -12.14 11.84 -9.43
N THR A 84 -13.12 11.71 -10.33
CA THR A 84 -14.43 11.11 -10.02
C THR A 84 -14.56 9.64 -10.39
N GLU A 85 -13.69 9.14 -11.27
CA GLU A 85 -13.62 7.74 -11.66
C GLU A 85 -12.15 7.30 -11.65
N ALA A 86 -11.89 6.10 -11.10
CA ALA A 86 -10.58 5.51 -11.14
C ALA A 86 -10.25 5.06 -12.59
N PRO A 87 -9.04 5.33 -13.11
CA PRO A 87 -8.63 4.79 -14.40
C PRO A 87 -8.74 3.26 -14.42
N ALA A 88 -9.08 2.69 -15.58
CA ALA A 88 -9.31 1.26 -15.74
C ALA A 88 -8.01 0.44 -15.85
N ASP A 89 -6.91 1.08 -16.24
CA ASP A 89 -5.61 0.46 -16.52
C ASP A 89 -4.47 1.39 -16.10
N GLY A 90 -3.22 0.91 -16.21
CA GLY A 90 -2.01 1.69 -15.90
C GLY A 90 -1.52 1.58 -14.45
N TYR A 91 -2.11 0.71 -13.64
CA TYR A 91 -1.59 0.40 -12.30
C TYR A 91 -0.32 -0.43 -12.42
N LEU A 92 0.74 0.05 -11.75
CA LEU A 92 2.00 -0.64 -11.63
C LEU A 92 1.92 -1.59 -10.43
N GLU A 93 2.17 -2.86 -10.69
CA GLU A 93 2.38 -3.87 -9.66
C GLU A 93 3.78 -3.72 -9.05
N ASP A 94 3.92 -4.20 -7.82
CA ASP A 94 5.20 -4.22 -7.12
C ASP A 94 6.21 -5.13 -7.83
N VAL A 95 7.46 -4.68 -7.89
CA VAL A 95 8.59 -5.46 -8.41
C VAL A 95 9.73 -5.43 -7.38
N ASP A 96 10.66 -6.38 -7.45
CA ASP A 96 11.80 -6.52 -6.51
C ASP A 96 12.79 -5.33 -6.52
N ASP A 97 12.56 -4.32 -7.34
CA ASP A 97 13.31 -3.06 -7.31
C ASP A 97 12.59 -2.02 -6.45
N ILE A 98 13.30 -1.45 -5.48
CA ILE A 98 12.86 -0.24 -4.77
C ILE A 98 12.74 0.88 -5.82
N VAL A 99 11.51 1.18 -6.24
CA VAL A 99 11.24 2.36 -7.08
C VAL A 99 11.24 3.60 -6.19
N VAL A 100 12.42 4.16 -5.93
CA VAL A 100 12.51 5.52 -5.37
C VAL A 100 12.13 6.49 -6.49
N ALA A 101 10.88 6.95 -6.47
CA ALA A 101 10.47 8.07 -7.32
C ALA A 101 11.14 9.36 -6.80
N ARG A 102 12.33 9.68 -7.35
CA ARG A 102 12.95 11.00 -7.23
C ARG A 102 12.24 12.04 -8.09
#